data_AF-A0A838MUR7-F1
#
_entry.id   AF-A0A838MUR7-F1
#
_cell.length_a   1.000
_cell.length_b   1.000
_cell.length_c   1.000
_cell.angle_alpha   90.00
_cell.angle_beta   90.00
_cell.angle_gamma   90.00
#
_symmetry.space_group_name_H-M   'P 1'
#
loop_
_entity.id
_entity.type
_entity.pdbx_description
1 polymer ?
#
loop_
_entity_poly.entity_id
_entity_poly.type
_entity_poly.pdbx_seq_one_letter_code
_entity_poly.pdbx_strand_id
1 'polypeptide(L)'
;MAATSTNRNHPVDNEMTRATNETSHEPETAGAANPSADRPPRGQHSPWGDSLRRSEVTRLWADLHRIVCSHPLVRASHSAGLLVEGGEKGNAYADLTQELFVTLLSKARFQHYLDTEMTDAEIECEIGQIELTNLLTAELRKRHPESYRLARRISTIIQSSANFRRFDHSGAEGDEIHRRLADRVYGLSEWPAGKPRRNMQELEQRIQMIPVRQRDTRMVGCTGDAQIIISNTDLEDLIISILESADSPIDVRSLRSLVISRLPVMDIYLVPLGGDDSDEGGRGFEPVDGRENPEQDLLRREAEHEAGGCVDQFLQGLHLSVRGKTKQYDRILGVLWYCYLSPDHITQLEAAARLGVSDSLVSDYRRRIEQQLRALAFTEIEQARRFEAALRQRVRTLVLVSDEEVVTV
;
A
#
# COMPACT_ATOMS: atom_id res chain seq x y z
N MET A 1 -49.77 -42.75 19.37
CA MET A 1 -51.17 -42.37 19.65
C MET A 1 -51.32 -40.93 19.18
N ALA A 2 -51.99 -40.69 18.06
CA ALA A 2 -53.43 -40.43 17.92
C ALA A 2 -53.75 -38.95 18.25
N ALA A 3 -54.14 -38.08 17.30
CA ALA A 3 -55.42 -38.02 16.54
C ALA A 3 -56.60 -37.57 17.44
N THR A 4 -57.61 -36.77 17.05
CA THR A 4 -58.03 -36.07 15.78
C THR A 4 -58.89 -34.83 16.21
N SER A 5 -59.43 -33.89 15.43
CA SER A 5 -59.69 -33.65 13.98
C SER A 5 -59.71 -32.12 13.73
N THR A 6 -59.64 -31.47 12.54
CA THR A 6 -60.18 -31.62 11.15
C THR A 6 -61.41 -30.73 10.85
N ASN A 7 -61.42 -30.17 9.63
CA ASN A 7 -62.47 -29.46 8.86
C ASN A 7 -62.57 -27.91 9.02
N ARG A 8 -62.56 -27.08 7.96
CA ARG A 8 -63.30 -27.03 6.65
C ARG A 8 -64.82 -26.85 6.86
N ASN A 9 -65.54 -25.96 6.15
CA ASN A 9 -65.40 -25.58 4.74
C ASN A 9 -66.10 -24.22 4.42
N HIS A 10 -65.89 -23.72 3.19
CA HIS A 10 -66.76 -22.79 2.41
C HIS A 10 -68.21 -23.37 2.20
N PRO A 11 -69.22 -22.74 1.53
CA PRO A 11 -69.16 -21.89 0.31
C PRO A 11 -70.30 -20.84 0.06
N VAL A 12 -70.42 -20.38 -1.21
CA VAL A 12 -71.61 -19.90 -1.97
C VAL A 12 -71.91 -18.38 -2.11
N ASP A 13 -71.74 -17.92 -3.36
CA ASP A 13 -72.48 -17.01 -4.27
C ASP A 13 -73.23 -15.73 -3.81
N ASN A 14 -73.04 -14.66 -4.60
CA ASN A 14 -74.08 -13.87 -5.32
C ASN A 14 -73.37 -12.83 -6.25
N GLU A 15 -73.86 -12.33 -7.39
CA GLU A 15 -74.76 -12.80 -8.48
C GLU A 15 -74.68 -11.78 -9.66
N MET A 16 -75.36 -12.03 -10.80
CA MET A 16 -75.95 -11.02 -11.72
C MET A 16 -75.07 -10.21 -12.73
N THR A 17 -75.00 -10.72 -13.96
CA THR A 17 -75.38 -10.10 -15.28
C THR A 17 -75.13 -8.59 -15.62
N ARG A 18 -75.05 -8.13 -16.88
CA ARG A 18 -74.85 -8.67 -18.26
C ARG A 18 -75.05 -7.50 -19.25
N ALA A 19 -74.08 -7.17 -20.11
CA ALA A 19 -74.31 -6.31 -21.29
C ALA A 19 -73.25 -6.56 -22.38
N THR A 20 -73.64 -6.39 -23.64
CA THR A 20 -72.78 -6.55 -24.84
C THR A 20 -72.39 -5.20 -25.41
N ASN A 21 -71.22 -5.12 -26.05
CA ASN A 21 -71.13 -4.52 -27.39
C ASN A 21 -69.87 -4.97 -28.13
N GLU A 22 -69.99 -5.09 -29.44
CA GLU A 22 -68.89 -5.41 -30.36
C GLU A 22 -68.32 -4.10 -30.94
N THR A 23 -67.00 -3.90 -30.86
CA THR A 23 -66.28 -3.05 -31.83
C THR A 23 -64.89 -3.61 -32.07
N SER A 24 -64.64 -4.08 -33.29
CA SER A 24 -63.32 -4.59 -33.70
C SER A 24 -62.35 -3.44 -33.98
N HIS A 25 -61.18 -3.46 -33.35
CA HIS A 25 -59.98 -2.80 -33.86
C HIS A 25 -58.72 -3.49 -33.33
N GLU A 26 -57.89 -4.01 -34.24
CA GLU A 26 -56.51 -4.38 -33.95
C GLU A 26 -55.66 -3.12 -33.75
N PRO A 27 -54.65 -3.20 -32.88
CA PRO A 27 -53.36 -2.60 -33.22
C PRO A 27 -52.22 -3.62 -33.09
N GLU A 28 -51.24 -3.48 -33.99
CA GLU A 28 -50.11 -4.38 -34.16
C GLU A 28 -49.23 -4.45 -32.89
N THR A 29 -48.88 -5.67 -32.45
CA THR A 29 -47.90 -5.88 -31.37
C THR A 29 -46.47 -5.65 -31.86
N ALA A 30 -46.09 -4.38 -32.02
CA ALA A 30 -44.70 -3.98 -32.25
C ALA A 30 -43.85 -4.33 -31.02
N GLY A 31 -43.14 -5.46 -31.08
CA GLY A 31 -42.33 -5.96 -29.97
C GLY A 31 -41.16 -5.04 -29.63
N ALA A 32 -41.10 -4.56 -28.39
CA ALA A 32 -39.97 -3.78 -27.89
C ALA A 32 -38.71 -4.67 -27.82
N ALA A 33 -37.82 -4.52 -28.80
CA ALA A 33 -36.55 -5.23 -28.83
C ALA A 33 -35.60 -4.68 -27.74
N ASN A 34 -35.16 -5.54 -26.82
CA ASN A 34 -34.15 -5.19 -25.82
C ASN A 34 -32.83 -4.81 -26.50
N PRO A 35 -32.26 -3.61 -26.28
CA PRO A 35 -30.91 -3.26 -26.73
C PRO A 35 -29.85 -3.87 -25.79
N SER A 36 -29.90 -5.20 -25.60
CA SER A 36 -29.01 -5.95 -24.72
C SER A 36 -28.11 -6.92 -25.51
N ALA A 37 -27.54 -6.42 -26.61
CA ALA A 37 -26.84 -7.23 -27.61
C ALA A 37 -25.59 -6.54 -28.21
N ASP A 38 -24.82 -5.81 -27.39
CA ASP A 38 -23.46 -5.39 -27.78
C ASP A 38 -22.45 -5.57 -26.62
N ARG A 39 -22.33 -6.83 -26.18
CA ARG A 39 -21.29 -7.27 -25.24
C ARG A 39 -20.39 -8.25 -26.01
N PRO A 40 -19.18 -7.85 -26.42
CA PRO A 40 -18.33 -8.69 -27.28
C PRO A 40 -18.00 -10.02 -26.57
N PRO A 41 -17.96 -11.15 -27.32
CA PRO A 41 -17.83 -12.47 -26.73
C PRO A 41 -16.45 -12.66 -26.11
N ARG A 42 -16.42 -13.16 -24.87
CA ARG A 42 -15.19 -13.59 -24.18
C ARG A 42 -14.60 -14.80 -24.92
N GLY A 43 -13.60 -14.58 -25.77
CA GLY A 43 -12.92 -15.65 -26.52
C GLY A 43 -12.40 -15.30 -27.90
N GLN A 44 -12.61 -14.07 -28.40
CA GLN A 44 -11.91 -13.60 -29.61
C GLN A 44 -10.47 -13.24 -29.26
N HIS A 45 -9.51 -13.95 -29.86
CA HIS A 45 -8.12 -13.50 -29.95
C HIS A 45 -8.09 -12.21 -30.79
N SER A 46 -7.30 -11.22 -30.37
CA SER A 46 -7.17 -10.00 -31.17
C SER A 46 -6.30 -10.28 -32.39
N PRO A 47 -6.73 -9.92 -33.61
CA PRO A 47 -5.97 -10.17 -34.83
C PRO A 47 -4.86 -9.13 -34.97
N TRP A 48 -3.79 -9.30 -34.20
CA TRP A 48 -2.59 -8.46 -34.22
C TRP A 48 -1.95 -8.46 -35.61
N GLY A 49 -1.81 -9.62 -36.25
CA GLY A 49 -1.22 -9.73 -37.58
C GLY A 49 -1.92 -8.85 -38.63
N ASP A 50 -3.25 -8.86 -38.65
CA ASP A 50 -4.05 -7.99 -39.53
C ASP A 50 -3.97 -6.51 -39.11
N SER A 51 -4.12 -6.23 -37.82
CA SER A 51 -4.14 -4.85 -37.28
C SER A 51 -2.80 -4.13 -37.47
N LEU A 52 -1.68 -4.86 -37.34
CA LEU A 52 -0.33 -4.38 -37.63
C LEU A 52 -0.13 -4.16 -39.13
N ARG A 53 -0.45 -5.15 -39.99
CA ARG A 53 -0.32 -5.03 -41.45
C ARG A 53 -1.16 -3.89 -42.04
N ARG A 54 -2.29 -3.54 -41.41
CA ARG A 54 -3.18 -2.44 -41.80
C ARG A 54 -2.87 -1.11 -41.08
N SER A 55 -1.94 -1.10 -40.13
CA SER A 55 -1.61 0.05 -39.27
C SER A 55 -2.83 0.64 -38.54
N GLU A 56 -3.74 -0.21 -38.06
CA GLU A 56 -4.98 0.21 -37.39
C GLU A 56 -4.73 0.61 -35.92
N VAL A 57 -4.12 1.78 -35.74
CA VAL A 57 -3.71 2.34 -34.43
C VAL A 57 -4.81 2.24 -33.36
N THR A 58 -6.07 2.51 -33.70
CA THR A 58 -7.19 2.45 -32.75
C THR A 58 -7.47 1.04 -32.22
N ARG A 59 -7.26 -0.01 -33.03
CA ARG A 59 -7.38 -1.41 -32.57
C ARG A 59 -6.16 -1.79 -31.72
N LEU A 60 -4.96 -1.51 -32.22
CA LEU A 60 -3.71 -1.75 -31.49
C LEU A 60 -3.72 -1.10 -30.10
N TRP A 61 -4.24 0.13 -29.98
CA TRP A 61 -4.41 0.80 -28.69
C TRP A 61 -5.41 0.07 -27.77
N ALA A 62 -6.59 -0.31 -28.29
CA ALA A 62 -7.59 -1.03 -27.50
C ALA A 62 -7.09 -2.40 -27.02
N ASP A 63 -6.31 -3.10 -27.84
CA ASP A 63 -5.73 -4.40 -27.51
C ASP A 63 -4.55 -4.29 -26.53
N LEU A 64 -3.69 -3.28 -26.66
CA LEU A 64 -2.70 -2.95 -25.62
C LEU A 64 -3.38 -2.60 -24.29
N HIS A 65 -4.41 -1.76 -24.31
CA HIS A 65 -5.17 -1.38 -23.11
C HIS A 65 -5.85 -2.60 -22.46
N ARG A 66 -6.38 -3.54 -23.26
CA ARG A 66 -6.88 -4.84 -22.78
C ARG A 66 -5.79 -5.64 -22.07
N ILE A 67 -4.59 -5.75 -22.64
CA ILE A 67 -3.46 -6.43 -21.99
C ILE A 67 -3.09 -5.71 -20.68
N VAL A 68 -2.92 -4.40 -20.69
CA VAL A 68 -2.53 -3.60 -19.51
C VAL A 68 -3.56 -3.72 -18.38
N CYS A 69 -4.86 -3.58 -18.66
CA CYS A 69 -5.92 -3.74 -17.65
C CYS A 69 -6.08 -5.17 -17.13
N SER A 70 -5.78 -6.20 -17.94
CA SER A 70 -5.90 -7.59 -17.51
C SER A 70 -4.63 -8.15 -16.83
N HIS A 71 -3.48 -7.49 -17.02
CA HIS A 71 -2.19 -8.02 -16.55
C HIS A 71 -2.10 -8.09 -15.01
N PRO A 72 -1.83 -9.28 -14.42
CA PRO A 72 -1.88 -9.47 -12.96
C PRO A 72 -0.95 -8.54 -12.18
N LEU A 73 0.25 -8.26 -12.70
CA LEU A 73 1.21 -7.37 -12.01
C LEU A 73 0.80 -5.89 -12.08
N VAL A 74 0.17 -5.45 -13.18
CA VAL A 74 -0.34 -4.07 -13.28
C VAL A 74 -1.48 -3.87 -12.29
N ARG A 75 -2.46 -4.80 -12.28
CA ARG A 75 -3.57 -4.76 -11.33
C ARG A 75 -3.10 -4.76 -9.87
N ALA A 76 -2.16 -5.62 -9.52
CA ALA A 76 -1.59 -5.68 -8.17
C ALA A 76 -0.83 -4.40 -7.77
N SER A 77 -0.09 -3.80 -8.72
CA SER A 77 0.65 -2.55 -8.48
C SER A 77 -0.30 -1.35 -8.36
N HIS A 78 -1.40 -1.35 -9.13
CA HIS A 78 -2.47 -0.36 -9.04
C HIS A 78 -3.20 -0.44 -7.70
N SER A 79 -3.62 -1.64 -7.26
CA SER A 79 -4.27 -1.83 -5.96
C SER A 79 -3.36 -1.54 -4.77
N ALA A 80 -2.04 -1.60 -4.96
CA ALA A 80 -1.05 -1.20 -3.95
C ALA A 80 -0.65 0.29 -4.05
N GLY A 81 -1.30 1.09 -4.89
CA GLY A 81 -1.03 2.52 -5.04
C GLY A 81 0.29 2.89 -5.73
N LEU A 82 1.10 1.91 -6.17
CA LEU A 82 2.46 2.12 -6.70
C LEU A 82 2.50 2.80 -8.09
N LEU A 83 1.34 2.98 -8.72
CA LEU A 83 1.21 3.52 -10.08
C LEU A 83 0.64 4.94 -10.14
N VAL A 84 0.03 5.44 -9.05
CA VAL A 84 -0.65 6.74 -9.01
C VAL A 84 0.31 7.78 -8.41
N GLU A 85 0.49 8.91 -9.07
CA GLU A 85 1.29 10.04 -8.56
C GLU A 85 0.40 11.03 -7.76
N GLY A 86 1.00 12.06 -7.18
CA GLY A 86 0.35 12.90 -6.15
C GLY A 86 -0.92 13.62 -6.63
N GLY A 87 -1.98 13.55 -5.81
CA GLY A 87 -3.20 14.37 -5.91
C GLY A 87 -4.19 13.92 -7.00
N GLU A 88 -3.74 13.79 -8.24
CA GLU A 88 -4.61 13.48 -9.38
C GLU A 88 -4.71 11.97 -9.63
N LYS A 89 -5.93 11.43 -9.56
CA LYS A 89 -6.24 10.03 -9.92
C LYS A 89 -6.23 9.85 -11.44
N GLY A 90 -5.08 10.07 -12.07
CA GLY A 90 -4.84 9.78 -13.49
C GLY A 90 -5.15 8.32 -13.83
N ASN A 91 -5.57 8.06 -15.07
CA ASN A 91 -5.88 6.70 -15.50
C ASN A 91 -4.58 5.93 -15.80
N ALA A 92 -3.93 5.43 -14.75
CA ALA A 92 -2.64 4.74 -14.83
C ALA A 92 -2.63 3.54 -15.80
N TYR A 93 -3.79 2.96 -16.14
CA TYR A 93 -3.89 1.95 -17.21
C TYR A 93 -3.72 2.56 -18.61
N ALA A 94 -4.26 3.74 -18.88
CA ALA A 94 -4.03 4.48 -20.12
C ALA A 94 -2.60 5.01 -20.20
N ASP A 95 -2.03 5.50 -19.10
CA ASP A 95 -0.66 6.00 -19.05
C ASP A 95 0.35 4.87 -19.34
N LEU A 96 0.20 3.72 -18.68
CA LEU A 96 0.98 2.51 -18.99
C LEU A 96 0.71 1.97 -20.41
N THR A 97 -0.48 2.17 -20.96
CA THR A 97 -0.77 1.83 -22.37
C THR A 97 0.00 2.76 -23.32
N GLN A 98 0.10 4.05 -23.00
CA GLN A 98 0.88 5.03 -23.76
C GLN A 98 2.37 4.71 -23.73
N GLU A 99 2.92 4.48 -22.54
CA GLU A 99 4.33 4.09 -22.37
C GLU A 99 4.64 2.77 -23.06
N LEU A 100 3.75 1.77 -22.98
CA LEU A 100 3.91 0.49 -23.68
C LEU A 100 3.88 0.67 -25.20
N PHE A 101 2.94 1.44 -25.74
CA PHE A 101 2.87 1.72 -27.18
C PHE A 101 4.13 2.43 -27.68
N VAL A 102 4.60 3.46 -26.97
CA VAL A 102 5.84 4.19 -27.31
C VAL A 102 7.08 3.31 -27.13
N THR A 103 7.11 2.41 -26.14
CA THR A 103 8.19 1.45 -25.93
C THR A 103 8.27 0.41 -27.05
N LEU A 104 7.13 -0.14 -27.47
CA LEU A 104 7.06 -1.09 -28.59
C LEU A 104 7.44 -0.42 -29.91
N LEU A 105 7.00 0.81 -30.14
CA LEU A 105 7.32 1.59 -31.35
C LEU A 105 8.81 1.97 -31.41
N SER A 106 9.38 2.50 -30.33
CA SER A 106 10.80 2.92 -30.27
C SER A 106 11.79 1.75 -30.34
N LYS A 107 11.38 0.55 -29.92
CA LYS A 107 12.11 -0.71 -30.12
C LYS A 107 11.85 -1.38 -31.48
N ALA A 108 11.02 -0.78 -32.34
CA ALA A 108 10.53 -1.37 -33.60
C ALA A 108 9.87 -2.76 -33.46
N ARG A 109 9.32 -3.08 -32.28
CA ARG A 109 8.71 -4.41 -31.98
C ARG A 109 7.56 -4.75 -32.92
N PHE A 110 6.73 -3.77 -33.26
CA PHE A 110 5.64 -3.95 -34.22
C PHE A 110 6.12 -4.39 -35.61
N GLN A 111 7.29 -3.94 -36.06
CA GLN A 111 7.90 -4.41 -37.30
C GLN A 111 8.51 -5.80 -37.11
N HIS A 112 9.22 -6.02 -35.99
CA HIS A 112 9.78 -7.32 -35.65
C HIS A 112 8.74 -8.45 -35.69
N TYR A 113 7.55 -8.24 -35.12
CA TYR A 113 6.45 -9.22 -35.13
C TYR A 113 5.94 -9.57 -36.53
N LEU A 114 6.06 -8.64 -37.49
CA LEU A 114 5.74 -8.89 -38.90
C LEU A 114 6.89 -9.60 -39.63
N ASP A 115 8.14 -9.22 -39.34
CA ASP A 115 9.35 -9.79 -39.96
C ASP A 115 9.63 -11.24 -39.51
N THR A 116 9.22 -11.62 -38.29
CA THR A 116 9.33 -12.99 -37.77
C THR A 116 8.06 -13.83 -37.93
N GLU A 117 7.02 -13.28 -38.57
CA GLU A 117 5.72 -13.92 -38.80
C GLU A 117 5.05 -14.49 -37.54
N MET A 118 5.22 -13.82 -36.39
CA MET A 118 4.67 -14.27 -35.10
C MET A 118 3.14 -14.32 -35.11
N THR A 119 2.58 -15.35 -34.47
CA THR A 119 1.13 -15.49 -34.31
C THR A 119 0.58 -14.51 -33.28
N ASP A 120 -0.72 -14.19 -33.38
CA ASP A 120 -1.41 -13.29 -32.44
C ASP A 120 -1.21 -13.69 -30.97
N ALA A 121 -1.18 -15.00 -30.69
CA ALA A 121 -0.96 -15.54 -29.34
C ALA A 121 0.48 -15.33 -28.84
N GLU A 122 1.49 -15.41 -29.73
CA GLU A 122 2.89 -15.13 -29.40
C GLU A 122 3.11 -13.63 -29.20
N ILE A 123 2.44 -12.78 -29.98
CA ILE A 123 2.45 -11.32 -29.85
C ILE A 123 1.84 -10.91 -28.49
N GLU A 124 0.66 -11.41 -28.12
CA GLU A 124 0.09 -11.16 -26.77
C GLU A 124 1.00 -11.67 -25.65
N CYS A 125 1.65 -12.82 -25.86
CA CYS A 125 2.58 -13.41 -24.90
C CYS A 125 3.82 -12.53 -24.68
N GLU A 126 4.50 -12.08 -25.75
CA GLU A 126 5.66 -11.19 -25.61
C GLU A 126 5.25 -9.84 -25.02
N ILE A 127 4.19 -9.22 -25.54
CA ILE A 127 3.73 -7.90 -25.07
C ILE A 127 3.40 -7.95 -23.57
N GLY A 128 2.65 -8.95 -23.10
CA GLY A 128 2.28 -9.07 -21.68
C GLY A 128 3.43 -9.55 -20.79
N GLN A 129 4.00 -10.73 -21.09
CA GLN A 129 4.93 -11.41 -20.19
C GLN A 129 6.36 -10.84 -20.25
N ILE A 130 6.74 -10.18 -21.34
CA ILE A 130 8.10 -9.66 -21.53
C ILE A 130 8.08 -8.13 -21.54
N GLU A 131 7.42 -7.47 -22.49
CA GLU A 131 7.57 -6.01 -22.68
C GLU A 131 6.88 -5.19 -21.59
N LEU A 132 5.57 -5.42 -21.32
CA LEU A 132 4.84 -4.77 -20.23
C LEU A 132 5.42 -5.13 -18.86
N THR A 133 5.83 -6.38 -18.66
CA THR A 133 6.47 -6.81 -17.40
C THR A 133 7.82 -6.12 -17.20
N ASN A 134 8.62 -5.93 -18.25
CA ASN A 134 9.88 -5.18 -18.17
C ASN A 134 9.64 -3.69 -17.94
N LEU A 135 8.68 -3.06 -18.62
CA LEU A 135 8.27 -1.67 -18.43
C LEU A 135 7.85 -1.42 -16.97
N LEU A 136 6.86 -2.16 -16.47
CA LEU A 136 6.38 -2.07 -15.10
C LEU A 136 7.51 -2.29 -14.08
N THR A 137 8.37 -3.29 -14.30
CA THR A 137 9.50 -3.57 -13.41
C THR A 137 10.60 -2.51 -13.53
N ALA A 138 10.67 -1.72 -14.61
CA ALA A 138 11.57 -0.58 -14.75
C ALA A 138 11.02 0.66 -14.02
N GLU A 139 9.74 1.00 -14.20
CA GLU A 139 9.12 2.12 -13.50
C GLU A 139 9.09 1.91 -11.99
N LEU A 140 8.72 0.71 -11.52
CA LEU A 140 8.81 0.37 -10.09
C LEU A 140 10.26 0.45 -9.55
N ARG A 141 11.29 0.27 -10.38
CA ARG A 141 12.70 0.45 -10.01
C ARG A 141 13.15 1.92 -9.98
N LYS A 142 12.53 2.79 -10.79
CA LYS A 142 12.76 4.24 -10.74
C LYS A 142 12.03 4.89 -9.56
N ARG A 143 10.76 4.51 -9.36
CA ARG A 143 9.86 5.06 -8.31
C ARG A 143 10.17 4.51 -6.91
N HIS A 144 10.62 3.25 -6.82
CA HIS A 144 10.93 2.58 -5.54
C HIS A 144 12.36 1.98 -5.49
N PRO A 145 13.41 2.81 -5.68
CA PRO A 145 14.79 2.35 -5.75
C PRO A 145 15.29 1.74 -4.45
N GLU A 146 14.86 2.24 -3.27
CA GLU A 146 15.33 1.74 -1.98
C GLU A 146 14.66 0.41 -1.63
N SER A 147 13.35 0.23 -1.87
CA SER A 147 12.71 -1.09 -1.78
C SER A 147 13.41 -2.13 -2.66
N TYR A 148 13.80 -1.78 -3.90
CA TYR A 148 14.51 -2.72 -4.77
C TYR A 148 15.94 -3.02 -4.27
N ARG A 149 16.67 -2.01 -3.79
CA ARG A 149 18.00 -2.18 -3.17
C ARG A 149 17.93 -3.07 -1.93
N LEU A 150 16.98 -2.83 -1.02
CA LEU A 150 16.76 -3.62 0.19
C LEU A 150 16.34 -5.05 -0.14
N ALA A 151 15.38 -5.23 -1.04
CA ALA A 151 14.96 -6.55 -1.53
C ALA A 151 16.15 -7.38 -2.05
N ARG A 152 17.09 -6.76 -2.78
CA ARG A 152 18.31 -7.44 -3.24
C ARG A 152 19.26 -7.75 -2.08
N ARG A 153 19.50 -6.82 -1.16
CA ARG A 153 20.39 -7.02 0.01
C ARG A 153 19.92 -8.15 0.93
N ILE A 154 18.62 -8.19 1.24
CA ILE A 154 17.98 -9.27 2.01
C ILE A 154 18.22 -10.62 1.32
N SER A 155 18.00 -10.70 0.00
CA SER A 155 18.25 -11.90 -0.79
C SER A 155 19.73 -12.32 -0.82
N THR A 156 20.68 -11.39 -0.69
CA THR A 156 22.11 -11.73 -0.57
C THR A 156 22.44 -12.25 0.83
N ILE A 157 22.08 -11.51 1.89
CA ILE A 157 22.38 -11.84 3.29
C ILE A 157 21.89 -13.26 3.63
N ILE A 158 20.66 -13.61 3.24
CA ILE A 158 20.06 -14.91 3.53
C ILE A 158 20.69 -16.09 2.75
N GLN A 159 21.47 -15.81 1.70
CA GLN A 159 22.24 -16.81 0.96
C GLN A 159 23.70 -16.89 1.43
N SER A 160 24.25 -15.84 2.05
CA SER A 160 25.68 -15.77 2.41
C SER A 160 25.99 -15.94 3.89
N SER A 161 25.03 -15.69 4.80
CA SER A 161 25.26 -15.85 6.24
C SER A 161 24.98 -17.27 6.74
N ALA A 162 25.81 -17.73 7.67
CA ALA A 162 25.66 -19.00 8.38
C ALA A 162 24.51 -19.01 9.41
N ASN A 163 23.91 -17.86 9.71
CA ASN A 163 22.74 -17.75 10.60
C ASN A 163 21.45 -18.27 9.96
N PHE A 164 21.44 -18.45 8.63
CA PHE A 164 20.28 -18.93 7.87
C PHE A 164 20.58 -20.24 7.14
N ARG A 165 19.53 -21.02 6.87
CA ARG A 165 19.59 -22.17 5.97
C ARG A 165 18.29 -22.35 5.20
N ARG A 166 18.35 -23.19 4.16
CA ARG A 166 17.21 -23.57 3.30
C ARG A 166 16.35 -24.65 3.98
N PHE A 167 15.03 -24.58 3.78
CA PHE A 167 14.01 -25.51 4.32
C PHE A 167 13.11 -26.11 3.23
N ASP A 168 13.50 -25.96 1.96
CA ASP A 168 12.85 -26.64 0.84
C ASP A 168 12.85 -28.15 1.11
N HIS A 169 11.67 -28.76 1.07
CA HIS A 169 11.51 -30.15 1.49
C HIS A 169 12.16 -31.11 0.48
N SER A 170 13.08 -31.93 0.97
CA SER A 170 13.81 -32.96 0.21
C SER A 170 12.86 -34.05 -0.29
N GLY A 171 12.29 -33.86 -1.48
CA GLY A 171 11.29 -34.77 -2.06
C GLY A 171 11.11 -34.69 -3.58
N ALA A 172 11.90 -33.89 -4.30
CA ALA A 172 11.82 -33.77 -5.76
C ALA A 172 13.15 -33.30 -6.37
N GLU A 173 14.17 -34.16 -6.32
CA GLU A 173 15.55 -33.85 -6.78
C GLU A 173 15.64 -33.36 -8.24
N GLY A 174 14.65 -33.66 -9.09
CA GLY A 174 14.57 -33.16 -10.47
C GLY A 174 14.02 -31.74 -10.65
N ASP A 175 13.38 -31.14 -9.64
CA ASP A 175 12.66 -29.85 -9.75
C ASP A 175 13.43 -28.67 -9.11
N GLU A 176 14.52 -28.95 -8.37
CA GLU A 176 15.20 -27.94 -7.57
C GLU A 176 15.99 -26.89 -8.38
N ILE A 177 16.49 -27.27 -9.56
CA ILE A 177 17.39 -26.44 -10.37
C ILE A 177 16.67 -25.20 -10.92
N HIS A 178 15.37 -25.31 -11.21
CA HIS A 178 14.61 -24.26 -11.89
C HIS A 178 13.78 -23.36 -10.95
N ARG A 179 13.77 -23.63 -9.63
CA ARG A 179 13.03 -22.80 -8.67
C ARG A 179 13.67 -21.42 -8.50
N ARG A 180 12.90 -20.40 -8.90
CA ARG A 180 13.22 -18.97 -8.79
C ARG A 180 13.61 -18.64 -7.34
N LEU A 181 14.63 -17.81 -7.16
CA LEU A 181 15.14 -17.42 -5.83
C LEU A 181 14.05 -16.89 -4.89
N ALA A 182 13.05 -16.19 -5.43
CA ALA A 182 11.92 -15.65 -4.69
C ALA A 182 11.09 -16.71 -3.94
N ASP A 183 11.08 -17.96 -4.41
CA ASP A 183 10.12 -18.98 -4.00
C ASP A 183 10.79 -20.08 -3.12
N ARG A 184 12.08 -19.91 -2.81
CA ARG A 184 12.87 -20.78 -1.91
C ARG A 184 12.58 -20.43 -0.45
N VAL A 185 12.46 -21.43 0.41
CA VAL A 185 12.13 -21.29 1.84
C VAL A 185 13.39 -21.29 2.70
N TYR A 186 13.48 -20.35 3.63
CA TYR A 186 14.59 -20.17 4.57
C TYR A 186 14.10 -20.03 6.02
N GLY A 187 15.01 -20.25 6.96
CA GLY A 187 14.82 -20.08 8.40
C GLY A 187 16.18 -20.08 9.12
N LEU A 188 16.17 -19.98 10.45
CA LEU A 188 17.41 -19.96 11.24
C LEU A 188 18.14 -21.32 11.14
N SER A 189 19.47 -21.28 11.13
CA SER A 189 20.32 -22.45 10.92
C SER A 189 20.29 -23.47 12.06
N GLU A 190 19.92 -23.04 13.27
CA GLU A 190 19.77 -23.81 14.51
C GLU A 190 18.50 -24.69 14.63
N TRP A 191 17.43 -24.38 13.87
CA TRP A 191 16.11 -25.01 14.05
C TRP A 191 16.08 -26.51 13.69
N PRO A 192 15.02 -27.28 14.03
CA PRO A 192 14.83 -28.63 13.48
C PRO A 192 14.48 -28.59 11.98
N ALA A 193 14.89 -29.61 11.20
CA ALA A 193 14.69 -29.63 9.74
C ALA A 193 13.20 -29.62 9.34
N GLY A 194 12.36 -30.39 10.05
CA GLY A 194 10.91 -30.45 9.84
C GLY A 194 10.10 -29.35 10.55
N LYS A 195 10.63 -28.13 10.69
CA LYS A 195 9.88 -27.04 11.36
C LYS A 195 8.65 -26.64 10.52
N PRO A 196 7.42 -26.62 11.10
CA PRO A 196 6.20 -26.38 10.33
C PRO A 196 6.11 -24.96 9.78
N ARG A 197 5.50 -24.83 8.58
CA ARG A 197 5.16 -23.54 7.97
C ARG A 197 3.84 -23.00 8.54
N ARG A 198 3.79 -21.70 8.86
CA ARG A 198 2.59 -20.97 9.34
C ARG A 198 1.90 -20.21 8.21
N ASN A 199 0.67 -19.77 8.45
CA ASN A 199 -0.10 -18.96 7.50
C ASN A 199 0.37 -17.49 7.50
N MET A 200 0.26 -16.79 6.37
CA MET A 200 0.75 -15.40 6.22
C MET A 200 0.16 -14.44 7.26
N GLN A 201 -1.14 -14.56 7.50
CA GLN A 201 -1.86 -13.72 8.48
C GLN A 201 -1.33 -13.90 9.92
N GLU A 202 -0.88 -15.10 10.28
CA GLU A 202 -0.27 -15.39 11.60
C GLU A 202 1.14 -14.80 11.69
N LEU A 203 1.90 -14.84 10.59
CA LEU A 203 3.23 -14.25 10.48
C LEU A 203 3.14 -12.72 10.63
N GLU A 204 2.26 -12.07 9.86
CA GLU A 204 2.06 -10.62 9.87
C GLU A 204 1.66 -10.10 11.26
N GLN A 205 0.70 -10.77 11.93
CA GLN A 205 0.28 -10.42 13.29
C GLN A 205 1.43 -10.53 14.30
N ARG A 206 2.23 -11.61 14.24
CA ARG A 206 3.39 -11.79 15.13
C ARG A 206 4.47 -10.74 14.88
N ILE A 207 4.70 -10.42 13.61
CA ILE A 207 5.70 -9.45 13.19
C ILE A 207 5.28 -8.00 13.51
N GLN A 208 4.00 -7.71 13.76
CA GLN A 208 3.55 -6.41 14.32
C GLN A 208 4.04 -6.15 15.75
N MET A 209 4.52 -7.17 16.48
CA MET A 209 5.12 -6.99 17.80
C MET A 209 6.59 -6.53 17.75
N ILE A 210 7.23 -6.56 16.58
CA ILE A 210 8.64 -6.16 16.41
C ILE A 210 8.71 -4.63 16.24
N PRO A 211 9.49 -3.91 17.06
CA PRO A 211 9.72 -2.48 16.89
C PRO A 211 10.30 -2.15 15.50
N VAL A 212 9.77 -1.08 14.88
CA VAL A 212 10.31 -0.53 13.64
C VAL A 212 11.70 0.06 13.93
N ARG A 213 12.76 -0.45 13.28
CA ARG A 213 14.14 0.04 13.50
C ARG A 213 14.29 1.47 12.95
N GLN A 214 14.91 2.37 13.71
CA GLN A 214 15.19 3.73 13.25
C GLN A 214 16.20 3.74 12.09
N ARG A 215 16.23 4.83 11.33
CA ARG A 215 17.19 5.03 10.21
C ARG A 215 18.34 5.92 10.63
N ASP A 216 19.51 5.65 10.06
CA ASP A 216 20.46 6.70 9.71
C ASP A 216 20.07 7.25 8.33
N THR A 217 19.23 8.29 8.29
CA THR A 217 18.97 9.06 7.06
C THR A 217 19.96 10.18 6.93
N ARG A 218 20.90 10.03 5.99
CA ARG A 218 21.81 11.10 5.59
C ARG A 218 21.31 11.69 4.27
N MET A 219 21.36 13.01 4.16
CA MET A 219 21.14 13.72 2.91
C MET A 219 22.29 13.41 1.95
N VAL A 220 22.01 13.03 0.71
CA VAL A 220 23.04 12.74 -0.31
C VAL A 220 22.72 13.48 -1.60
N GLY A 221 23.71 14.20 -2.13
CA GLY A 221 23.58 14.96 -3.38
C GLY A 221 22.85 16.30 -3.25
N CYS A 222 22.63 16.95 -4.39
CA CYS A 222 22.01 18.29 -4.47
C CYS A 222 20.49 18.26 -4.64
N THR A 223 19.88 17.07 -4.65
CA THR A 223 18.43 16.84 -4.88
C THR A 223 17.63 16.62 -3.61
N GLY A 224 18.29 16.44 -2.45
CA GLY A 224 17.63 16.28 -1.15
C GLY A 224 17.20 14.86 -0.80
N ASP A 225 17.50 13.86 -1.65
CA ASP A 225 17.08 12.48 -1.45
C ASP A 225 17.68 11.85 -0.17
N ALA A 226 16.80 11.32 0.70
CA ALA A 226 17.16 10.74 1.98
C ALA A 226 17.35 9.21 1.87
N GLN A 227 18.58 8.76 1.60
CA GLN A 227 18.89 7.33 1.49
C GLN A 227 18.75 6.59 2.83
N ILE A 228 18.31 5.33 2.80
CA ILE A 228 18.17 4.48 4.00
C ILE A 228 19.51 3.79 4.29
N ILE A 229 20.33 4.39 5.15
CA ILE A 229 21.56 3.75 5.62
C ILE A 229 21.21 2.79 6.76
N ILE A 230 21.00 1.53 6.39
CA ILE A 230 21.04 0.38 7.30
C ILE A 230 22.25 -0.48 6.96
N SER A 231 23.05 -0.91 7.95
CA SER A 231 24.20 -1.79 7.69
C SER A 231 23.76 -3.21 7.28
N ASN A 232 24.70 -4.09 6.92
CA ASN A 232 24.34 -5.48 6.67
C ASN A 232 24.07 -6.25 7.97
N THR A 233 24.74 -5.90 9.08
CA THR A 233 24.49 -6.52 10.39
C THR A 233 23.13 -6.13 10.95
N ASP A 234 22.75 -4.84 10.92
CA ASP A 234 21.43 -4.40 11.39
C ASP A 234 20.27 -5.04 10.59
N LEU A 235 20.50 -5.24 9.30
CA LEU A 235 19.53 -5.87 8.39
C LEU A 235 19.48 -7.39 8.61
N GLU A 236 20.60 -8.02 8.94
CA GLU A 236 20.68 -9.43 9.32
C GLU A 236 19.99 -9.69 10.66
N ASP A 237 20.29 -8.90 11.70
CA ASP A 237 19.61 -8.97 13.00
C ASP A 237 18.09 -8.80 12.86
N LEU A 238 17.63 -7.90 11.98
CA LEU A 238 16.20 -7.73 11.71
C LEU A 238 15.57 -8.95 11.05
N ILE A 239 16.28 -9.61 10.12
CA ILE A 239 15.83 -10.88 9.52
C ILE A 239 15.77 -11.98 10.61
N ILE A 240 16.73 -12.01 11.55
CA ILE A 240 16.73 -12.92 12.70
C ILE A 240 15.50 -12.65 13.59
N SER A 241 15.29 -11.42 14.08
CA SER A 241 14.14 -11.07 14.92
C SER A 241 12.79 -11.36 14.27
N ILE A 242 12.70 -11.23 12.94
CA ILE A 242 11.51 -11.60 12.16
C ILE A 242 11.29 -13.11 12.15
N LEU A 243 12.34 -13.91 11.92
CA LEU A 243 12.25 -15.37 11.93
C LEU A 243 11.99 -15.93 13.34
N GLU A 244 12.58 -15.34 14.39
CA GLU A 244 12.29 -15.65 15.80
C GLU A 244 10.82 -15.40 16.14
N SER A 245 10.30 -14.21 15.84
CA SER A 245 8.92 -13.82 16.16
C SER A 245 7.88 -14.61 15.36
N ALA A 246 8.18 -14.86 14.08
CA ALA A 246 7.42 -15.75 13.20
C ALA A 246 7.41 -17.20 13.70
N ASP A 247 8.55 -17.66 14.22
CA ASP A 247 8.81 -19.03 14.67
C ASP A 247 8.41 -20.06 13.59
N SER A 248 8.77 -19.80 12.34
CA SER A 248 8.41 -20.62 11.17
C SER A 248 9.30 -20.31 9.95
N PRO A 249 9.59 -21.27 9.04
CA PRO A 249 10.32 -21.01 7.79
C PRO A 249 9.49 -20.26 6.73
N ILE A 250 10.08 -19.21 6.14
CA ILE A 250 9.43 -18.25 5.23
C ILE A 250 10.13 -18.26 3.87
N ASP A 251 9.38 -18.09 2.78
CA ASP A 251 9.96 -17.90 1.44
C ASP A 251 10.57 -16.50 1.24
N VAL A 252 11.57 -16.40 0.36
CA VAL A 252 12.31 -15.16 0.11
C VAL A 252 11.42 -14.01 -0.38
N ARG A 253 10.29 -14.28 -1.06
CA ARG A 253 9.30 -13.27 -1.46
C ARG A 253 8.61 -12.65 -0.24
N SER A 254 8.00 -13.48 0.58
CA SER A 254 7.25 -13.04 1.75
C SER A 254 8.17 -12.44 2.82
N LEU A 255 9.33 -13.04 3.06
CA LEU A 255 10.32 -12.54 4.01
C LEU A 255 10.86 -11.15 3.62
N ARG A 256 11.08 -10.88 2.32
CA ARG A 256 11.43 -9.52 1.86
C ARG A 256 10.34 -8.51 2.19
N SER A 257 9.07 -8.85 1.94
CA SER A 257 7.93 -7.98 2.28
C SER A 257 7.88 -7.69 3.78
N LEU A 258 8.00 -8.73 4.61
CA LEU A 258 7.97 -8.62 6.07
C LEU A 258 9.12 -7.77 6.62
N VAL A 259 10.35 -7.97 6.15
CA VAL A 259 11.51 -7.13 6.51
C VAL A 259 11.30 -5.68 6.06
N ILE A 260 10.88 -5.46 4.81
CA ILE A 260 10.58 -4.11 4.29
C ILE A 260 9.47 -3.43 5.09
N SER A 261 8.51 -4.17 5.67
CA SER A 261 7.45 -3.62 6.53
C SER A 261 7.88 -3.31 7.97
N ARG A 262 9.03 -3.80 8.44
CA ARG A 262 9.64 -3.49 9.76
C ARG A 262 10.82 -2.53 9.67
N LEU A 263 11.35 -2.33 8.48
CA LEU A 263 12.03 -1.10 8.14
C LEU A 263 10.98 -0.01 7.90
N PRO A 264 11.20 1.23 8.36
CA PRO A 264 10.50 2.36 7.79
C PRO A 264 11.13 2.57 6.42
N VAL A 265 10.49 2.16 5.32
CA VAL A 265 11.00 2.42 3.95
C VAL A 265 10.22 3.57 3.33
N MET A 266 10.87 4.72 3.15
CA MET A 266 10.36 5.79 2.28
C MET A 266 11.06 5.65 0.94
N ASP A 267 10.53 4.80 0.09
CA ASP A 267 10.20 5.29 -1.25
C ASP A 267 8.95 6.18 -1.08
N ILE A 268 8.79 7.24 -1.88
CA ILE A 268 7.99 8.42 -1.49
C ILE A 268 6.45 8.17 -1.39
N TYR A 269 5.98 6.98 -1.75
CA TYR A 269 4.59 6.55 -1.62
C TYR A 269 4.44 5.30 -0.74
N LEU A 270 4.24 5.51 0.57
CA LEU A 270 3.85 4.47 1.53
C LEU A 270 2.31 4.33 1.58
N VAL A 271 1.76 3.48 0.71
CA VAL A 271 0.34 3.09 0.77
C VAL A 271 0.21 1.75 1.53
N PRO A 272 -0.62 1.64 2.58
CA PRO A 272 -0.87 0.36 3.27
C PRO A 272 -1.53 -0.67 2.35
N LEU A 273 -1.20 -1.95 2.53
CA LEU A 273 -1.79 -3.09 1.81
C LEU A 273 -3.21 -3.46 2.32
N GLY A 274 -4.06 -2.46 2.53
CA GLY A 274 -5.43 -2.63 3.01
C GLY A 274 -6.18 -1.30 3.13
N GLY A 275 -7.14 -1.11 2.23
CA GLY A 275 -8.10 0.00 2.20
C GLY A 275 -9.28 -0.42 1.33
N ASP A 276 -10.51 -0.09 1.77
CA ASP A 276 -11.75 -0.55 1.14
C ASP A 276 -12.19 0.37 -0.02
N ASP A 277 -12.99 -0.15 -0.96
CA ASP A 277 -13.43 0.62 -2.14
C ASP A 277 -14.47 1.69 -1.77
N SER A 278 -14.36 2.88 -2.38
CA SER A 278 -15.39 3.94 -2.35
C SER A 278 -15.19 4.95 -3.48
N ASP A 279 -16.31 5.47 -3.98
CA ASP A 279 -16.49 5.75 -5.42
C ASP A 279 -16.24 7.19 -5.91
N GLU A 280 -16.18 7.27 -7.26
CA GLU A 280 -16.55 8.38 -8.17
C GLU A 280 -16.01 9.82 -8.01
N GLY A 281 -15.89 10.49 -9.18
CA GLY A 281 -16.28 11.90 -9.31
C GLY A 281 -15.17 12.91 -9.66
N GLY A 282 -14.95 13.15 -10.96
CA GLY A 282 -14.24 14.35 -11.44
C GLY A 282 -13.47 14.17 -12.75
N ARG A 283 -13.73 15.02 -13.75
CA ARG A 283 -12.85 15.24 -14.91
C ARG A 283 -12.36 16.68 -14.90
N GLY A 284 -11.06 16.87 -15.08
CA GLY A 284 -10.43 18.13 -15.42
C GLY A 284 -9.28 17.87 -16.40
N PHE A 285 -9.02 18.80 -17.30
CA PHE A 285 -7.87 18.78 -18.22
C PHE A 285 -7.09 20.08 -18.01
N GLU A 286 -5.76 19.99 -17.89
CA GLU A 286 -4.76 20.78 -18.65
C GLU A 286 -3.38 20.64 -17.96
N PRO A 287 -2.33 20.13 -18.63
CA PRO A 287 -1.00 19.99 -18.02
C PRO A 287 -0.34 21.36 -17.80
N VAL A 288 -0.48 21.91 -16.59
CA VAL A 288 0.26 23.10 -16.13
C VAL A 288 1.75 22.76 -16.00
N ASP A 289 2.64 23.73 -16.26
CA ASP A 289 4.09 23.56 -16.06
C ASP A 289 4.38 23.27 -14.58
N GLY A 290 4.62 22.00 -14.25
CA GLY A 290 4.84 21.49 -12.88
C GLY A 290 6.18 21.91 -12.25
N ARG A 291 6.80 22.97 -12.75
CA ARG A 291 7.97 23.61 -12.16
C ARG A 291 7.52 24.54 -11.06
N GLU A 292 7.97 24.24 -9.84
CA GLU A 292 7.80 25.14 -8.71
C GLU A 292 8.33 26.54 -9.06
N ASN A 293 7.42 27.51 -9.09
CA ASN A 293 7.73 28.89 -9.39
C ASN A 293 8.30 29.58 -8.12
N PRO A 294 9.01 30.72 -8.23
CA PRO A 294 9.67 31.33 -7.07
C PRO A 294 8.72 31.91 -6.02
N GLU A 295 7.42 32.05 -6.34
CA GLU A 295 6.38 32.42 -5.37
C GLU A 295 5.90 31.19 -4.60
N GLN A 296 5.77 30.02 -5.24
CA GLN A 296 5.44 28.75 -4.61
C GLN A 296 6.54 28.28 -3.64
N ASP A 297 7.82 28.35 -4.03
CA ASP A 297 8.95 28.05 -3.14
C ASP A 297 9.02 29.01 -1.93
N LEU A 298 8.62 30.27 -2.10
CA LEU A 298 8.50 31.23 -1.00
C LEU A 298 7.33 30.87 -0.08
N LEU A 299 6.14 30.65 -0.62
CA LEU A 299 4.94 30.23 0.13
C LEU A 299 5.16 28.92 0.89
N ARG A 300 5.87 27.94 0.32
CA ARG A 300 6.29 26.72 1.01
C ARG A 300 7.14 27.05 2.23
N ARG A 301 8.17 27.88 2.08
CA ARG A 301 9.08 28.24 3.18
C ARG A 301 8.40 29.04 4.30
N GLU A 302 7.36 29.80 3.95
CA GLU A 302 6.49 30.47 4.90
C GLU A 302 5.58 29.46 5.63
N ALA A 303 4.89 28.56 4.92
CA ALA A 303 4.09 27.49 5.53
C ALA A 303 4.92 26.55 6.42
N GLU A 304 6.15 26.22 6.01
CA GLU A 304 7.15 25.53 6.83
C GLU A 304 7.52 26.31 8.11
N HIS A 305 7.47 27.64 8.10
CA HIS A 305 7.75 28.47 9.27
C HIS A 305 6.53 28.56 10.19
N GLU A 306 5.33 28.75 9.62
CA GLU A 306 4.06 28.72 10.35
C GLU A 306 3.82 27.36 11.04
N ALA A 307 4.17 26.25 10.39
CA ALA A 307 4.11 24.91 11.00
C ALA A 307 4.97 24.77 12.26
N GLY A 308 6.11 25.48 12.33
CA GLY A 308 6.89 25.60 13.57
C GLY A 308 6.17 26.40 14.67
N GLY A 309 5.34 27.37 14.29
CA GLY A 309 4.47 28.15 15.19
C GLY A 309 3.29 27.35 15.76
N CYS A 310 2.79 26.33 15.05
CA CYS A 310 1.70 25.46 15.53
C CYS A 310 2.02 24.69 16.83
N VAL A 311 3.29 24.66 17.27
CA VAL A 311 3.73 23.95 18.48
C VAL A 311 3.04 24.44 19.75
N ASP A 312 2.97 25.75 19.99
CA ASP A 312 2.33 26.27 21.21
C ASP A 312 0.81 26.05 21.19
N GLN A 313 0.17 26.06 20.01
CA GLN A 313 -1.25 25.72 19.84
C GLN A 313 -1.52 24.23 20.14
N PHE A 314 -0.67 23.32 19.64
CA PHE A 314 -0.74 21.89 19.93
C PHE A 314 -0.57 21.60 21.43
N LEU A 315 0.42 22.23 22.08
CA LEU A 315 0.66 22.11 23.51
C LEU A 315 -0.51 22.66 24.34
N GLN A 316 -1.11 23.78 23.92
CA GLN A 316 -2.34 24.30 24.53
C GLN A 316 -3.53 23.33 24.35
N GLY A 317 -3.66 22.68 23.18
CA GLY A 317 -4.65 21.63 22.93
C GLY A 317 -4.50 20.42 23.86
N LEU A 318 -3.26 19.96 24.09
CA LEU A 318 -2.97 18.92 25.08
C LEU A 318 -3.34 19.35 26.51
N HIS A 319 -3.03 20.60 26.91
CA HIS A 319 -3.39 21.13 28.24
C HIS A 319 -4.91 21.22 28.43
N LEU A 320 -5.65 21.62 27.39
CA LEU A 320 -7.11 21.60 27.37
C LEU A 320 -7.69 20.18 27.42
N SER A 321 -7.03 19.18 26.81
CA SER A 321 -7.45 17.77 26.83
C SER A 321 -7.50 17.14 28.24
N VAL A 322 -6.72 17.68 29.19
CA VAL A 322 -6.75 17.31 30.62
C VAL A 322 -7.51 18.32 31.49
N ARG A 323 -8.28 19.22 30.87
CA ARG A 323 -9.05 20.29 31.52
C ARG A 323 -8.18 21.19 32.42
N GLY A 324 -6.96 21.50 31.99
CA GLY A 324 -6.04 22.40 32.69
C GLY A 324 -5.43 21.84 33.98
N LYS A 325 -5.39 20.51 34.15
CA LYS A 325 -4.75 19.86 35.31
C LYS A 325 -3.26 19.67 35.07
N THR A 326 -2.42 20.56 35.62
CA THR A 326 -0.95 20.55 35.49
C THR A 326 -0.37 19.15 35.66
N LYS A 327 -0.55 18.50 36.83
CA LYS A 327 -0.03 17.14 37.12
C LYS A 327 -0.51 16.01 36.18
N GLN A 328 -1.48 16.25 35.32
CA GLN A 328 -1.87 15.33 34.23
C GLN A 328 -1.29 15.77 32.87
N TYR A 329 -1.14 17.07 32.65
CA TYR A 329 -0.41 17.64 31.51
C TYR A 329 1.07 17.30 31.55
N ASP A 330 1.74 17.44 32.70
CA ASP A 330 3.16 17.12 32.90
C ASP A 330 3.45 15.64 32.55
N ARG A 331 2.51 14.75 32.91
CA ARG A 331 2.55 13.32 32.54
C ARG A 331 2.30 13.08 31.06
N ILE A 332 1.44 13.86 30.41
CA ILE A 332 1.27 13.85 28.95
C ILE A 332 2.54 14.35 28.25
N LEU A 333 3.20 15.40 28.75
CA LEU A 333 4.49 15.86 28.24
C LEU A 333 5.58 14.79 28.41
N GLY A 334 5.58 14.09 29.55
CA GLY A 334 6.45 12.93 29.78
C GLY A 334 6.20 11.79 28.78
N VAL A 335 4.94 11.41 28.51
CA VAL A 335 4.61 10.40 27.48
C VAL A 335 4.96 10.89 26.08
N LEU A 336 4.69 12.15 25.76
CA LEU A 336 5.05 12.78 24.48
C LEU A 336 6.57 12.75 24.27
N TRP A 337 7.34 13.08 25.32
CA TRP A 337 8.79 13.00 25.30
C TRP A 337 9.27 11.56 25.08
N TYR A 338 8.95 10.65 26.01
CA TYR A 338 9.51 9.30 26.00
C TYR A 338 9.00 8.39 24.87
N CYS A 339 7.77 8.59 24.36
CA CYS A 339 7.21 7.74 23.31
C CYS A 339 7.27 8.33 21.89
N TYR A 340 7.60 9.63 21.71
CA TYR A 340 7.59 10.27 20.38
C TYR A 340 8.78 11.21 20.09
N LEU A 341 9.44 11.81 21.09
CA LEU A 341 10.49 12.84 20.86
C LEU A 341 11.91 12.43 21.30
N SER A 342 12.01 11.50 22.25
CA SER A 342 13.25 10.95 22.81
C SER A 342 14.09 10.21 21.76
N PRO A 343 15.41 10.39 21.71
CA PRO A 343 16.30 9.54 20.90
C PRO A 343 16.50 8.16 21.54
N ASP A 344 16.38 8.05 22.87
CA ASP A 344 16.42 6.78 23.57
C ASP A 344 15.08 6.08 23.39
N HIS A 345 15.07 4.99 22.62
CA HIS A 345 13.87 4.25 22.26
C HIS A 345 13.44 3.35 23.43
N ILE A 346 12.54 3.83 24.29
CA ILE A 346 12.01 3.03 25.40
C ILE A 346 10.61 2.49 25.07
N THR A 347 10.34 1.26 25.52
CA THR A 347 9.03 0.62 25.35
C THR A 347 7.95 1.33 26.18
N GLN A 348 6.67 1.07 25.85
CA GLN A 348 5.55 1.66 26.60
C GLN A 348 5.55 1.27 28.09
N LEU A 349 6.02 0.05 28.41
CA LEU A 349 6.23 -0.45 29.77
C LEU A 349 7.33 0.32 30.51
N GLU A 350 8.45 0.62 29.84
CA GLU A 350 9.55 1.40 30.43
C GLU A 350 9.17 2.88 30.58
N ALA A 351 8.41 3.45 29.63
CA ALA A 351 7.83 4.79 29.76
C ALA A 351 6.85 4.86 30.94
N ALA A 352 5.98 3.86 31.10
CA ALA A 352 5.07 3.75 32.25
C ALA A 352 5.84 3.68 33.58
N ALA A 353 6.91 2.88 33.63
CA ALA A 353 7.78 2.76 34.79
C ALA A 353 8.52 4.07 35.13
N ARG A 354 9.16 4.72 34.14
CA ARG A 354 9.86 6.01 34.35
C ARG A 354 8.93 7.14 34.81
N LEU A 355 7.68 7.14 34.33
CA LEU A 355 6.69 8.18 34.66
C LEU A 355 5.83 7.86 35.90
N GLY A 356 6.02 6.70 36.54
CA GLY A 356 5.24 6.27 37.71
C GLY A 356 3.74 6.11 37.44
N VAL A 357 3.38 5.58 36.26
CA VAL A 357 1.99 5.40 35.80
C VAL A 357 1.73 3.97 35.32
N SER A 358 0.46 3.61 35.13
CA SER A 358 0.10 2.34 34.48
C SER A 358 0.26 2.42 32.96
N ASP A 359 0.61 1.30 32.33
CA ASP A 359 0.65 1.16 30.87
C ASP A 359 -0.69 1.57 30.20
N SER A 360 -1.82 1.24 30.83
CA SER A 360 -3.15 1.67 30.41
C SER A 360 -3.35 3.19 30.38
N LEU A 361 -2.68 3.94 31.27
CA LEU A 361 -2.73 5.39 31.29
C LEU A 361 -1.79 6.00 30.23
N VAL A 362 -0.64 5.37 29.96
CA VAL A 362 0.20 5.73 28.82
C VAL A 362 -0.58 5.54 27.51
N SER A 363 -1.30 4.43 27.34
CA SER A 363 -2.15 4.17 26.17
C SER A 363 -3.24 5.24 25.97
N ASP A 364 -3.90 5.70 27.04
CA ASP A 364 -4.88 6.81 26.97
C ASP A 364 -4.21 8.15 26.61
N TYR A 365 -3.06 8.47 27.20
CA TYR A 365 -2.31 9.68 26.87
C TYR A 365 -1.78 9.68 25.44
N ARG A 366 -1.27 8.54 24.93
CA ARG A 366 -0.90 8.36 23.52
C ARG A 366 -2.08 8.62 22.58
N ARG A 367 -3.26 8.09 22.90
CA ARG A 367 -4.49 8.32 22.12
C ARG A 367 -4.87 9.80 22.04
N ARG A 368 -4.72 10.56 23.14
CA ARG A 368 -4.96 12.01 23.18
C ARG A 368 -3.93 12.78 22.34
N ILE A 369 -2.65 12.41 22.46
CA ILE A 369 -1.55 12.97 21.66
C ILE A 369 -1.83 12.77 20.17
N GLU A 370 -2.15 11.54 19.75
CA GLU A 370 -2.49 11.22 18.38
C GLU A 370 -3.76 11.95 17.89
N GLN A 371 -4.75 12.17 18.74
CA GLN A 371 -5.93 12.97 18.39
C GLN A 371 -5.57 14.44 18.11
N GLN A 372 -4.67 15.03 18.91
CA GLN A 372 -4.18 16.41 18.64
C GLN A 372 -3.26 16.46 17.42
N LEU A 373 -2.41 15.45 17.20
CA LEU A 373 -1.56 15.37 16.00
C LEU A 373 -2.41 15.23 14.72
N ARG A 374 -3.49 14.43 14.73
CA ARG A 374 -4.43 14.32 13.60
C ARG A 374 -5.25 15.60 13.34
N ALA A 375 -5.25 16.57 14.25
CA ALA A 375 -5.85 17.89 14.03
C ALA A 375 -4.89 18.87 13.32
N LEU A 376 -3.60 18.53 13.19
CA LEU A 376 -2.62 19.31 12.44
C LEU A 376 -2.65 18.89 10.98
N ALA A 377 -3.33 19.67 10.15
CA ALA A 377 -3.50 19.41 8.71
C ALA A 377 -2.27 19.87 7.89
N PHE A 378 -1.08 19.38 8.21
CA PHE A 378 0.12 19.64 7.41
C PHE A 378 0.00 18.96 6.05
N THR A 379 0.19 19.73 4.97
CA THR A 379 0.15 19.22 3.58
C THR A 379 1.49 18.62 3.16
N GLU A 380 2.58 18.99 3.83
CA GLU A 380 3.95 18.66 3.40
C GLU A 380 4.82 18.10 4.53
N ILE A 381 5.82 17.29 4.13
CA ILE A 381 6.77 16.64 5.04
C ILE A 381 7.69 17.66 5.72
N GLU A 382 8.07 18.74 5.03
CA GLU A 382 8.93 19.80 5.55
C GLU A 382 8.23 20.56 6.69
N GLN A 383 6.93 20.88 6.53
CA GLN A 383 6.08 21.46 7.58
C GLN A 383 6.04 20.57 8.83
N ALA A 384 5.78 19.27 8.65
CA ALA A 384 5.73 18.31 9.75
C ALA A 384 7.09 18.16 10.48
N ARG A 385 8.21 18.22 9.75
CA ARG A 385 9.58 18.22 10.31
C ARG A 385 9.89 19.50 11.10
N ARG A 386 9.51 20.67 10.58
CA ARG A 386 9.67 21.97 11.25
C ARG A 386 8.89 21.98 12.58
N PHE A 387 7.65 21.50 12.55
CA PHE A 387 6.85 21.25 13.75
C PHE A 387 7.52 20.26 14.72
N GLU A 388 7.97 19.10 14.26
CA GLU A 388 8.64 18.09 15.11
C GLU A 388 9.90 18.62 15.79
N ALA A 389 10.74 19.35 15.06
CA ALA A 389 11.97 19.95 15.59
C ALA A 389 11.67 21.01 16.66
N ALA A 390 10.74 21.93 16.37
CA ALA A 390 10.30 22.94 17.33
C ALA A 390 9.60 22.33 18.55
N LEU A 391 8.77 21.30 18.36
CA LEU A 391 8.10 20.56 19.44
C LEU A 391 9.12 19.84 20.32
N ARG A 392 10.11 19.17 19.74
CA ARG A 392 11.21 18.53 20.49
C ARG A 392 11.97 19.55 21.34
N GLN A 393 12.29 20.72 20.79
CA GLN A 393 12.95 21.78 21.56
C GLN A 393 12.06 22.30 22.69
N ARG A 394 10.79 22.60 22.40
CA ARG A 394 9.82 23.17 23.36
C ARG A 394 9.49 22.20 24.50
N VAL A 395 9.19 20.94 24.20
CA VAL A 395 8.88 19.91 25.20
C VAL A 395 10.11 19.58 26.04
N ARG A 396 11.32 19.56 25.46
CA ARG A 396 12.55 19.38 26.23
C ARG A 396 12.73 20.47 27.29
N THR A 397 12.44 21.73 26.95
CA THR A 397 12.49 22.83 27.93
C THR A 397 11.46 22.64 29.05
N LEU A 398 10.23 22.20 28.72
CA LEU A 398 9.16 22.02 29.72
C LEU A 398 9.46 20.84 30.66
N VAL A 399 9.86 19.68 30.12
CA VAL A 399 10.12 18.46 30.91
C VAL A 399 11.32 18.63 31.84
N LEU A 400 12.41 19.27 31.38
CA LEU A 400 13.58 19.51 32.23
C LEU A 400 13.27 20.45 33.42
N VAL A 401 12.37 21.41 33.26
CA VAL A 401 11.91 22.26 34.38
C VAL A 401 11.05 21.46 35.36
N SER A 402 10.25 20.50 34.88
CA SER A 402 9.47 19.60 35.76
C SER A 402 10.37 18.69 36.61
N ASP A 403 11.49 18.21 36.07
CA ASP A 403 12.45 17.39 36.83
C ASP A 403 13.16 18.19 37.95
N GLU A 404 13.40 19.49 37.77
CA GLU A 404 13.99 20.35 38.81
C GLU A 404 13.03 20.61 39.99
N GLU A 405 11.74 20.85 39.75
CA GLU A 405 10.76 21.05 40.84
C GLU A 405 10.62 19.80 41.74
N VAL A 406 10.70 18.60 41.16
CA VAL A 406 10.57 17.31 41.88
C VAL A 406 11.71 17.07 42.89
N VAL A 407 12.86 17.75 42.73
CA VAL A 407 14.01 17.63 43.65
C VAL A 407 13.88 18.56 44.88
N THR A 408 12.84 19.40 44.95
CA THR A 408 12.72 20.48 45.97
C THR A 408 11.61 20.29 47.01
N VAL A 409 11.21 19.03 47.30
CA VAL A 409 10.15 18.68 48.28
C VAL A 409 10.62 17.59 49.26
#